data_AF-A0A8S9TT51-F1
#
_entry.id   AF-A0A8S9TT51-F1
#
_cell.length_a   1.000
_cell.length_b   1.000
_cell.length_c   1.000
_cell.angle_alpha   90.00
_cell.angle_beta   90.00
_cell.angle_gamma   90.00
#
_symmetry.space_group_name_H-M   'P 1'
#
loop_
_entity.id
_entity.type
_entity.pdbx_description
1 polymer ?
#
loop_
_entity_poly.entity_id
_entity_poly.type
_entity_poly.pdbx_seq_one_letter_code
_entity_poly.pdbx_strand_id
1 'polypeptide(L)'
;MMQIAYIDDEKNGLLLFKPLEYALDYFQINFIHDDSNVFRLKLFDSSIKDTRIIDLKDRKGPDVLTTEQTGVLLDSVSRAKKRCTFDVATTFGNLDGKPLVFTGLERSFYRCLNLQARVARMIALKKNRIDASYDFEDFWTEVSLDDKMEMFHRSIMTADSAMF
;
A
#
# COMPACT_ATOMS: atom_id res chain seq x y z
N MET A 1 -13.95 -22.99 13.70
CA MET A 1 -12.53 -22.57 13.70
C MET A 1 -12.23 -22.08 12.30
N MET A 2 -11.99 -20.79 12.14
CA MET A 2 -11.93 -20.13 10.84
C MET A 2 -10.48 -20.15 10.34
N GLN A 3 -10.23 -20.81 9.20
CA GLN A 3 -8.95 -20.74 8.50
C GLN A 3 -9.09 -19.66 7.43
N ILE A 4 -8.27 -18.61 7.49
CA ILE A 4 -8.06 -17.75 6.32
C ILE A 4 -7.27 -18.63 5.34
N ALA A 5 -8.00 -19.35 4.48
CA ALA A 5 -7.38 -20.25 3.53
C ALA A 5 -6.34 -19.45 2.73
N TYR A 6 -5.12 -19.99 2.62
CA TYR A 6 -4.02 -19.39 1.86
C TYR A 6 -3.48 -18.06 2.43
N ILE A 7 -3.65 -17.78 3.72
CA ILE A 7 -2.96 -16.63 4.35
C ILE A 7 -1.44 -16.77 4.30
N ASP A 8 -0.95 -18.01 4.42
CA ASP A 8 0.46 -18.37 4.31
C ASP A 8 0.88 -18.66 2.85
N ASP A 9 -0.01 -18.46 1.87
CA ASP A 9 0.35 -18.60 0.47
C ASP A 9 1.22 -17.40 0.07
N GLU A 10 2.47 -17.67 -0.26
CA GLU A 10 3.46 -16.70 -0.73
C GLU A 10 2.97 -15.88 -1.93
N LYS A 11 2.04 -16.42 -2.74
CA LYS A 11 1.40 -15.71 -3.86
C LYS A 11 0.49 -14.56 -3.42
N ASN A 12 0.13 -14.50 -2.15
CA ASN A 12 -0.64 -13.40 -1.58
C ASN A 12 0.23 -12.20 -1.19
N GLY A 13 1.56 -12.33 -1.25
CA GLY A 13 2.50 -11.23 -0.98
C GLY A 13 2.61 -10.24 -2.14
N LEU A 14 2.95 -8.99 -1.82
CA LEU A 14 3.46 -8.00 -2.77
C LEU A 14 4.93 -7.72 -2.43
N LEU A 15 5.85 -7.98 -3.36
CA LEU A 15 7.23 -7.52 -3.20
C LEU A 15 7.30 -6.02 -3.52
N LEU A 16 7.51 -5.21 -2.50
CA LEU A 16 7.56 -3.75 -2.63
C LEU A 16 8.94 -3.20 -2.28
N PHE A 17 9.24 -2.03 -2.85
CA PHE A 17 10.36 -1.23 -2.40
C PHE A 17 10.11 -0.81 -0.94
N LYS A 18 11.11 -0.96 -0.07
CA LYS A 18 10.95 -0.85 1.39
C LYS A 18 10.18 0.38 1.91
N PRO A 19 10.38 1.62 1.39
CA PRO A 19 9.52 2.74 1.78
C PRO A 19 8.05 2.60 1.38
N LEU A 20 7.75 1.95 0.24
CA LEU A 20 6.38 1.68 -0.19
C LEU A 20 5.74 0.57 0.64
N GLU A 21 6.51 -0.47 0.98
CA GLU A 21 6.11 -1.52 1.93
C GLU A 21 5.71 -0.89 3.27
N TYR A 22 6.60 -0.07 3.85
CA TYR A 22 6.33 0.66 5.08
C TYR A 22 5.07 1.51 4.98
N ALA A 23 4.95 2.32 3.92
CA ALA A 23 3.77 3.18 3.74
C ALA A 23 2.46 2.37 3.56
N LEU A 24 2.53 1.18 2.95
CA LEU A 24 1.39 0.27 2.81
C LEU A 24 0.99 -0.33 4.16
N ASP A 25 1.96 -0.85 4.94
CA ASP A 25 1.74 -1.46 6.26
C ASP A 25 1.12 -0.47 7.26
N TYR A 26 1.47 0.80 7.14
CA TYR A 26 0.93 1.86 7.98
C TYR A 26 -0.29 2.57 7.40
N PHE A 27 -0.89 2.02 6.35
CA PHE A 27 -2.11 2.51 5.69
C PHE A 27 -2.00 3.96 5.19
N GLN A 28 -0.79 4.38 4.85
CA GLN A 28 -0.52 5.70 4.28
C GLN A 28 -0.78 5.72 2.78
N ILE A 29 -0.53 4.58 2.13
CA ILE A 29 -0.93 4.30 0.76
C ILE A 29 -1.74 3.00 0.70
N ASN A 30 -2.44 2.78 -0.40
CA ASN A 30 -2.93 1.45 -0.77
C ASN A 30 -3.03 1.29 -2.28
N PHE A 31 -3.45 0.13 -2.77
CA PHE A 31 -3.75 -0.10 -4.18
C PHE A 31 -5.26 -0.26 -4.36
N ILE A 32 -5.84 0.60 -5.19
CA ILE A 32 -7.24 0.53 -5.58
C ILE A 32 -7.34 0.06 -7.02
N HIS A 33 -8.40 -0.68 -7.34
CA HIS A 33 -8.68 -1.12 -8.70
C HIS A 33 -9.57 -0.08 -9.39
N ASP A 34 -9.22 0.33 -10.60
CA ASP A 34 -10.01 1.28 -11.38
C ASP A 34 -10.82 0.57 -12.49
N ASP A 35 -11.73 1.31 -13.13
CA ASP A 35 -12.57 0.84 -14.23
C ASP A 35 -11.77 0.35 -15.45
N SER A 36 -10.48 0.70 -15.54
CA SER A 36 -9.56 0.22 -16.57
C SER A 36 -8.95 -1.15 -16.24
N ASN A 37 -9.41 -1.78 -15.16
CA ASN A 37 -8.93 -3.07 -14.67
C ASN A 37 -7.45 -3.02 -14.23
N VAL A 38 -6.98 -1.87 -13.76
CA VAL A 38 -5.60 -1.63 -13.34
C VAL A 38 -5.56 -1.23 -11.87
N PHE A 39 -4.66 -1.87 -11.11
CA PHE A 39 -4.36 -1.40 -9.76
C PHE A 39 -3.61 -0.08 -9.82
N ARG A 40 -4.08 0.92 -9.09
CA ARG A 40 -3.41 2.21 -8.93
C ARG A 40 -3.08 2.44 -7.48
N LEU A 41 -1.90 3.01 -7.25
CA LEU A 41 -1.56 3.51 -5.92
C LEU A 41 -2.50 4.66 -5.57
N LYS A 42 -3.08 4.60 -4.38
CA LYS A 42 -3.85 5.68 -3.78
C LYS A 42 -3.14 6.17 -2.52
N LEU A 43 -2.91 7.48 -2.46
CA LEU A 43 -2.42 8.14 -1.26
C LEU A 43 -3.59 8.40 -0.29
N PHE A 44 -3.53 7.80 0.90
CA PHE A 44 -4.50 7.95 1.98
C PHE A 44 -4.02 8.88 3.09
N ASP A 45 -2.70 9.08 3.22
CA ASP A 45 -2.09 10.03 4.15
C ASP A 45 -1.46 11.20 3.39
N SER A 46 -2.21 12.30 3.25
CA SER A 46 -1.74 13.50 2.55
C SER A 46 -0.52 14.16 3.21
N SER A 47 -0.21 13.85 4.48
CA SER A 47 0.94 14.42 5.18
C SER A 47 2.30 14.01 4.60
N ILE A 48 2.37 12.88 3.89
CA ILE A 48 3.60 12.41 3.23
C ILE A 48 3.66 12.77 1.73
N LYS A 49 2.68 13.52 1.21
CA LYS A 49 2.54 13.81 -0.22
C LYS A 49 3.82 14.38 -0.84
N ASP A 50 4.46 15.33 -0.16
CA ASP A 50 5.65 16.02 -0.67
C ASP A 50 6.95 15.36 -0.20
N THR A 51 6.86 14.25 0.56
CA THR A 51 8.01 13.48 1.00
C THR A 51 8.56 12.64 -0.15
N ARG A 52 9.86 12.77 -0.44
CA ARG A 52 10.55 11.86 -1.38
C ARG A 52 10.48 10.44 -0.83
N ILE A 53 10.25 9.46 -1.70
CA ILE A 53 10.09 8.06 -1.28
C ILE A 53 11.31 7.58 -0.47
N ILE A 54 12.50 8.01 -0.87
CA ILE A 54 13.76 7.63 -0.22
C ILE A 54 14.01 8.31 1.13
N ASP A 55 13.28 9.38 1.45
CA ASP A 55 13.41 10.15 2.69
C ASP A 55 12.29 9.82 3.70
N LEU A 56 11.53 8.76 3.46
CA LEU A 56 10.45 8.39 4.36
C LEU A 56 11.02 8.07 5.75
N LYS A 57 10.46 8.72 6.76
CA LYS A 57 10.78 8.45 8.16
C LYS A 57 9.76 7.49 8.76
N ASP A 58 10.25 6.64 9.64
CA ASP A 58 9.39 5.83 10.48
C ASP A 58 8.65 6.70 11.52
N ARG A 59 7.68 6.12 12.23
CA ARG A 59 6.92 6.82 13.28
C ARG A 59 7.75 7.24 14.50
N LYS A 60 8.97 6.72 14.66
CA LYS A 60 9.89 7.01 15.77
C LYS A 60 10.95 8.05 15.37
N GLY A 61 11.03 8.44 14.10
CA GLY A 61 11.92 9.46 13.58
C GLY A 61 13.08 8.98 12.68
N PRO A 62 13.65 7.77 12.83
CA PRO A 62 14.63 7.23 11.89
C PRO A 62 14.14 7.12 10.45
N ASP A 63 15.08 7.16 9.50
CA ASP A 63 14.78 6.92 8.09
C ASP A 63 14.45 5.43 7.85
N VAL A 64 13.40 5.17 7.06
CA VAL A 64 12.98 3.80 6.70
C VAL A 64 14.06 3.10 5.87
N LEU A 65 14.75 3.85 5.00
CA LEU A 65 16.00 3.43 4.39
C LEU A 65 17.17 3.93 5.22
N THR A 66 18.06 3.03 5.62
CA THR A 66 19.28 3.44 6.32
C THR A 66 20.22 4.19 5.38
N THR A 67 21.14 4.99 5.92
CA THR A 67 22.16 5.70 5.14
C THR A 67 22.94 4.75 4.21
N GLU A 68 23.26 3.53 4.69
CA GLU A 68 23.91 2.50 3.89
C GLU A 68 23.03 2.03 2.72
N GLN A 69 21.75 1.72 2.98
CA GLN A 69 20.80 1.29 1.96
C GLN A 69 20.59 2.39 0.89
N THR A 70 20.46 3.64 1.33
CA THR A 70 20.36 4.80 0.44
C THR A 70 21.63 4.96 -0.39
N GLY A 71 22.82 4.78 0.20
CA GLY A 71 24.09 4.77 -0.52
C GLY A 71 24.11 3.72 -1.64
N VAL A 72 23.75 2.47 -1.31
CA VAL A 72 23.69 1.36 -2.28
C VAL A 72 22.68 1.64 -3.40
N LEU A 73 21.52 2.20 -3.08
CA LEU A 73 20.50 2.57 -4.07
C LEU A 73 21.04 3.63 -5.05
N LEU A 74 21.56 4.75 -4.54
CA LEU A 74 22.06 5.85 -5.36
C LEU A 74 23.23 5.42 -6.25
N ASP A 75 24.12 4.59 -5.70
CA ASP A 75 25.27 4.04 -6.42
C ASP A 75 24.86 2.99 -7.49
N SER A 76 23.75 2.28 -7.26
CA SER A 76 23.16 1.39 -8.26
C SER A 76 22.48 2.16 -9.39
N VAL A 77 21.77 3.25 -9.06
CA VAL A 77 21.13 4.14 -10.04
C VAL A 77 22.19 4.82 -10.91
N SER A 78 23.29 5.30 -10.33
CA SER A 78 24.37 5.98 -11.07
C SER A 78 25.14 5.04 -12.01
N ARG A 79 25.32 3.76 -11.62
CA ARG A 79 26.05 2.75 -12.41
C ARG A 79 25.19 1.97 -13.40
N ALA A 80 23.89 2.23 -13.47
CA ALA A 80 22.99 1.49 -14.34
C ALA A 80 23.40 1.66 -15.82
N LYS A 81 23.76 0.54 -16.48
CA LYS A 81 24.18 0.53 -17.90
C LYS A 81 23.09 1.02 -18.86
N LYS A 82 21.83 0.86 -18.47
CA LYS A 82 20.65 1.43 -19.15
C LYS A 82 20.13 2.56 -18.27
N ARG A 83 19.58 3.61 -18.90
CA ARG A 83 18.96 4.73 -18.17
C ARG A 83 17.95 4.18 -17.17
N CYS A 84 18.27 4.31 -15.88
CA CYS A 84 17.35 3.95 -14.82
C CYS A 84 16.13 4.88 -14.91
N THR A 85 14.92 4.31 -14.93
CA THR A 85 13.68 5.09 -14.95
C THR A 85 13.26 5.56 -13.56
N PHE A 86 13.94 5.10 -12.52
CA PHE A 86 13.74 5.57 -11.16
C PHE A 86 14.30 6.98 -11.00
N ASP A 87 13.44 7.93 -10.67
CA ASP A 87 13.81 9.29 -10.31
C ASP A 87 13.87 9.43 -8.78
N VAL A 88 15.05 9.74 -8.26
CA VAL A 88 15.31 9.93 -6.82
C VAL A 88 14.53 11.12 -6.23
N ALA A 89 14.04 12.03 -7.07
CA ALA A 89 13.20 13.15 -6.66
C ALA A 89 11.71 12.76 -6.54
N THR A 90 11.32 11.53 -6.93
CA THR A 90 9.93 11.08 -6.87
C THR A 90 9.39 11.13 -5.43
N THR A 91 8.26 11.83 -5.26
CA THR A 91 7.51 11.90 -4.01
C THR A 91 6.32 10.94 -4.00
N PHE A 92 5.73 10.71 -2.82
CA PHE A 92 4.48 9.95 -2.72
C PHE A 92 3.33 10.60 -3.51
N GLY A 93 3.28 11.93 -3.57
CA GLY A 93 2.32 12.67 -4.37
C GLY A 93 2.48 12.43 -5.88
N ASN A 94 3.70 12.19 -6.37
CA ASN A 94 3.92 11.80 -7.77
C ASN A 94 3.42 10.38 -8.08
N LEU A 95 3.33 9.52 -7.07
CA LEU A 95 2.84 8.15 -7.20
C LEU A 95 1.30 8.03 -7.09
N ASP A 96 0.61 9.01 -6.51
CA ASP A 96 -0.86 8.95 -6.39
C ASP A 96 -1.51 8.83 -7.77
N GLY A 97 -2.35 7.82 -7.94
CA GLY A 97 -3.00 7.46 -9.20
C GLY A 97 -2.11 6.73 -10.23
N LYS A 98 -0.83 6.46 -9.93
CA LYS A 98 0.05 5.71 -10.84
C LYS A 98 -0.29 4.22 -10.85
N PRO A 99 -0.24 3.57 -12.03
CA PRO A 99 -0.54 2.15 -12.14
C PRO A 99 0.55 1.30 -11.48
N LEU A 100 0.13 0.28 -10.76
CA LEU A 100 0.96 -0.82 -10.31
C LEU A 100 1.16 -1.79 -11.48
N VAL A 101 2.41 -2.03 -11.84
CA VAL A 101 2.78 -2.94 -12.93
C VAL A 101 3.39 -4.20 -12.33
N PHE A 102 2.71 -5.33 -12.51
CA PHE A 102 3.23 -6.64 -12.15
C PHE A 102 4.20 -7.11 -13.24
N THR A 103 5.44 -7.44 -12.86
CA THR A 103 6.47 -7.95 -13.77
C THR A 103 6.45 -9.47 -13.93
N GLY A 104 5.55 -10.17 -13.21
CA GLY A 104 5.37 -11.63 -13.24
C GLY A 104 3.89 -12.06 -13.25
N LEU A 105 3.66 -13.37 -13.23
CA LEU A 105 2.32 -13.98 -13.19
C LEU A 105 1.69 -13.98 -11.79
N GLU A 106 2.50 -13.81 -10.75
CA GLU A 106 2.07 -13.76 -9.36
C GLU A 106 1.39 -12.42 -9.09
N ARG A 107 0.10 -12.46 -8.77
CA ARG A 107 -0.71 -11.31 -8.40
C ARG A 107 -1.36 -11.63 -7.07
N SER A 108 -1.28 -10.70 -6.13
CA SER A 108 -1.97 -10.82 -4.85
C SER A 108 -3.48 -10.93 -5.07
N PHE A 109 -4.16 -11.66 -4.19
CA PHE A 109 -5.60 -11.85 -4.32
C PHE A 109 -6.33 -10.52 -4.17
N TYR A 110 -7.32 -10.27 -5.04
CA TYR A 110 -8.05 -9.01 -5.08
C TYR A 110 -8.75 -8.72 -3.75
N ARG A 111 -9.22 -9.78 -3.07
CA ARG A 111 -9.81 -9.70 -1.73
C ARG A 111 -8.88 -9.09 -0.68
N CYS A 112 -7.59 -9.42 -0.70
CA CYS A 112 -6.64 -8.96 0.30
C CYS A 112 -6.31 -7.48 0.09
N LEU A 113 -6.08 -7.08 -1.16
CA LEU A 113 -5.87 -5.68 -1.53
C LEU A 113 -7.12 -4.83 -1.23
N ASN A 114 -8.32 -5.32 -1.53
CA ASN A 114 -9.54 -4.58 -1.25
C ASN A 114 -9.77 -4.40 0.26
N LEU A 115 -9.57 -5.46 1.05
CA LEU A 115 -9.69 -5.38 2.50
C LEU A 115 -8.71 -4.36 3.08
N GLN A 116 -7.43 -4.42 2.68
CA GLN A 116 -6.43 -3.45 3.12
C GLN A 116 -6.80 -2.02 2.70
N ALA A 117 -7.25 -1.81 1.46
CA ALA A 117 -7.67 -0.50 0.97
C ALA A 117 -8.86 0.06 1.76
N ARG A 118 -9.82 -0.79 2.13
CA ARG A 118 -10.98 -0.38 2.94
C ARG A 118 -10.58 0.01 4.35
N VAL A 119 -9.67 -0.74 4.97
CA VAL A 119 -9.12 -0.38 6.29
C VAL A 119 -8.34 0.93 6.21
N ALA A 120 -7.52 1.11 5.18
CA ALA A 120 -6.77 2.35 4.97
C ALA A 120 -7.69 3.56 4.80
N ARG A 121 -8.74 3.43 3.99
CA ARG A 121 -9.78 4.44 3.84
C ARG A 121 -10.45 4.78 5.17
N MET A 122 -10.87 3.78 5.94
CA MET A 122 -11.50 3.99 7.24
C MET A 122 -10.58 4.78 8.20
N ILE A 123 -9.30 4.42 8.27
CA ILE A 123 -8.32 5.11 9.10
C ILE A 123 -8.11 6.55 8.60
N ALA A 124 -8.02 6.75 7.29
CA ALA A 124 -7.86 8.06 6.69
C ALA A 124 -9.06 8.98 6.96
N LEU A 125 -10.29 8.45 6.90
CA LEU A 125 -11.52 9.16 7.30
C LEU A 125 -11.51 9.52 8.78
N LYS A 126 -11.23 8.58 9.68
CA LYS A 126 -11.12 8.83 11.13
C LYS A 126 -10.11 9.94 11.46
N LYS A 127 -9.06 10.09 10.64
CA LYS A 127 -8.00 11.09 10.78
C LYS A 127 -8.21 12.36 9.94
N ASN A 128 -9.34 12.52 9.25
CA ASN A 128 -9.64 13.64 8.36
C ASN A 128 -8.57 13.88 7.26
N ARG A 129 -7.98 12.79 6.74
CA ARG A 129 -6.90 12.85 5.73
C ARG A 129 -7.41 12.85 4.30
N ILE A 130 -8.63 12.37 4.10
CA ILE A 130 -9.35 12.32 2.83
C ILE A 130 -10.77 12.88 3.02
N ASP A 131 -11.40 13.26 1.91
CA ASP A 131 -12.79 13.70 1.91
C ASP A 131 -13.75 12.57 2.32
N ALA A 132 -14.80 12.89 3.06
CA ALA A 132 -15.82 11.94 3.49
C ALA A 132 -16.60 11.32 2.31
N SER A 133 -16.71 12.04 1.19
CA SER A 133 -17.34 11.57 -0.03
C SER A 133 -16.45 10.66 -0.87
N TYR A 134 -15.16 10.56 -0.57
CA TYR A 134 -14.24 9.71 -1.33
C TYR A 134 -14.56 8.24 -1.06
N ASP A 135 -14.77 7.47 -2.11
CA ASP A 135 -14.85 6.01 -2.08
C ASP A 135 -14.25 5.42 -3.37
N PHE A 136 -14.05 4.11 -3.39
CA PHE A 136 -13.59 3.36 -4.56
C PHE A 136 -14.43 2.11 -4.75
N GLU A 137 -14.47 1.59 -5.98
CA GLU A 137 -15.30 0.45 -6.32
C GLU A 137 -14.92 -0.81 -5.54
N ASP A 138 -15.91 -1.68 -5.28
CA ASP A 138 -15.66 -2.95 -4.63
C ASP A 138 -15.09 -3.97 -5.62
N PHE A 139 -13.77 -4.19 -5.57
CA PHE A 139 -13.10 -5.18 -6.41
C PHE A 139 -12.89 -6.54 -5.71
N TRP A 140 -13.64 -6.81 -4.65
CA TRP A 140 -13.65 -8.11 -3.96
C TRP A 140 -14.55 -9.09 -4.71
N THR A 141 -14.09 -9.56 -5.86
CA THR A 141 -14.90 -10.36 -6.79
C THR A 141 -14.97 -11.86 -6.45
N GLU A 142 -14.13 -12.33 -5.54
CA GLU A 142 -13.93 -13.77 -5.25
C GLU A 142 -14.79 -14.34 -4.11
N VAL A 143 -15.57 -13.52 -3.39
CA VAL A 143 -16.25 -13.93 -2.15
C VAL A 143 -17.65 -13.28 -2.04
N SER A 144 -18.60 -13.95 -1.38
CA SER A 144 -19.96 -13.46 -1.16
C SER A 144 -20.01 -12.23 -0.24
N LEU A 145 -21.08 -11.41 -0.32
CA LEU A 145 -21.24 -10.19 0.49
C LEU A 145 -21.25 -10.49 2.00
N ASP A 146 -21.88 -11.60 2.42
CA ASP A 146 -21.98 -11.96 3.84
C ASP A 146 -20.59 -12.28 4.41
N ASP A 147 -19.78 -13.03 3.67
CA ASP A 147 -18.40 -13.32 4.06
C ASP A 147 -17.53 -12.05 4.11
N LYS A 148 -17.75 -11.09 3.19
CA LYS A 148 -17.05 -9.79 3.21
C LYS A 148 -17.36 -9.02 4.49
N MET A 149 -18.62 -8.97 4.90
CA MET A 149 -19.06 -8.22 6.08
C MET A 149 -18.51 -8.82 7.37
N GLU A 150 -18.47 -10.16 7.46
CA GLU A 150 -17.85 -10.83 8.61
C GLU A 150 -16.35 -10.54 8.71
N MET A 151 -15.62 -10.65 7.59
CA MET A 151 -14.18 -10.39 7.55
C MET A 151 -13.84 -8.93 7.89
N PHE A 152 -14.61 -7.98 7.36
CA PHE A 152 -14.44 -6.56 7.64
C PHE A 152 -14.70 -6.23 9.12
N HIS A 153 -15.80 -6.75 9.69
CA HIS A 153 -16.13 -6.53 11.10
C HIS A 153 -15.02 -7.05 12.03
N ARG A 154 -14.46 -8.24 11.76
CA ARG A 154 -13.34 -8.79 12.53
C ARG A 154 -12.08 -7.93 12.41
N SER A 155 -11.76 -7.45 11.20
CA SER A 155 -10.57 -6.60 10.97
C SER A 155 -10.64 -5.29 11.75
N ILE A 156 -11.81 -4.65 11.82
CA ILE A 156 -12.03 -3.45 12.64
C ILE A 156 -11.78 -3.75 14.12
N MET A 157 -12.36 -4.84 14.63
CA MET A 157 -12.21 -5.22 16.04
C MET A 157 -10.75 -5.47 16.43
N THR A 158 -9.96 -6.09 15.54
CA THR A 158 -8.53 -6.31 15.77
C THR A 158 -7.71 -5.02 15.69
N ALA A 159 -8.05 -4.10 14.77
CA ALA A 159 -7.34 -2.83 14.62
C ALA A 159 -7.56 -1.89 15.82
N ASP A 160 -8.77 -1.84 16.37
CA ASP A 160 -9.06 -1.06 17.59
C ASP A 160 -8.36 -1.66 18.82
N SER A 161 -8.09 -2.97 18.84
CA SER A 161 -7.36 -3.65 19.92
C SER A 161 -5.85 -3.38 19.92
N ALA A 162 -5.26 -3.02 18.78
CA ALA A 162 -3.84 -2.72 18.64
C ALA A 162 -3.50 -1.22 18.86
N MET A 163 -4.52 -0.40 19.10
CA MET A 163 -4.38 1.04 19.40
C MET A 163 -4.37 1.36 20.92
N PHE A 164 -4.38 0.34 21.78
CA PHE A 164 -4.26 0.46 23.24
C PHE A 164 -3.09 -0.38 23.78
#